data_AF-A0A2S2KPF6-F1
#
_entry.id   AF-A0A2S2KPF6-F1
#
_cell.length_a   1.000
_cell.length_b   1.000
_cell.length_c   1.000
_cell.angle_alpha   90.00
_cell.angle_beta   90.00
_cell.angle_gamma   90.00
#
_symmetry.space_group_name_H-M   'P 1'
#
loop_
_entity.id
_entity.type
_entity.pdbx_description
1 polymer ?
#
loop_
_entity_poly.entity_id
_entity_poly.type
_entity_poly.pdbx_seq_one_letter_code
_entity_poly.pdbx_strand_id
1 'polypeptide(L)'
;MAIFTLPANLEDKIFEIKFGADQTVSKIVSYFPLSESETQKIRSILQNESFDGFHSIFTDKITEDEWNNTKEQIKKKFKDELFDIDKKS
;
A
#
# COMPACT_ATOMS: atom_id res chain seq x y z
N MET A 1 -8.60 15.15 -15.12
CA MET A 1 -7.62 14.39 -14.31
C MET A 1 -8.25 14.16 -12.97
N ALA A 2 -8.61 12.92 -12.63
CA ALA A 2 -9.04 12.63 -11.27
C ALA A 2 -7.80 12.74 -10.39
N ILE A 3 -7.77 13.75 -9.53
CA ILE A 3 -6.73 13.90 -8.53
C ILE A 3 -7.05 12.84 -7.47
N PHE A 4 -6.40 11.68 -7.59
CA PHE A 4 -6.52 10.60 -6.62
C PHE A 4 -5.74 11.00 -5.37
N THR A 5 -6.43 11.61 -4.40
CA THR A 5 -5.86 11.93 -3.09
C THR A 5 -6.35 10.90 -2.09
N LEU A 6 -5.43 10.08 -1.59
CA LEU A 6 -5.70 9.26 -0.42
C LEU A 6 -5.52 10.09 0.84
N PRO A 7 -6.28 9.79 1.90
CA PRO A 7 -5.99 10.37 3.21
C PRO A 7 -4.62 9.85 3.69
N ALA A 8 -3.85 10.72 4.37
CA ALA A 8 -2.45 10.47 4.71
C ALA A 8 -2.23 9.16 5.47
N ASN A 9 -3.20 8.74 6.28
CA ASN A 9 -3.15 7.47 7.02
C ASN A 9 -3.18 6.22 6.11
N LEU A 10 -3.84 6.30 4.95
CA LEU A 10 -3.85 5.24 3.94
C LEU A 10 -2.62 5.33 3.05
N GLU A 11 -2.26 6.55 2.64
CA GLU A 11 -1.09 6.79 1.80
C GLU A 11 0.20 6.26 2.45
N ASP A 12 0.38 6.46 3.76
CA ASP A 12 1.53 5.94 4.50
C ASP A 12 1.67 4.41 4.45
N LYS A 13 0.53 3.70 4.38
CA LYS A 13 0.49 2.23 4.33
C LYS A 13 0.66 1.69 2.91
N ILE A 14 0.55 2.54 1.90
CA ILE A 14 0.70 2.16 0.50
C ILE A 14 2.16 2.31 0.11
N PHE A 15 2.68 1.26 -0.50
CA PHE A 15 4.02 1.23 -1.07
C PHE A 15 4.00 1.75 -2.51
N GLU A 16 3.07 1.25 -3.32
CA GLU A 16 3.00 1.57 -4.74
C GLU A 16 1.56 1.48 -5.26
N ILE A 17 1.23 2.35 -6.21
CA ILE A 17 -0.03 2.29 -6.96
C ILE A 17 0.32 2.20 -8.44
N LYS A 18 -0.19 1.17 -9.12
CA LYS A 18 -0.04 0.99 -10.57
C LYS A 18 -1.30 1.41 -11.29
N PHE A 19 -1.09 2.17 -12.35
CA PHE A 19 -2.16 2.63 -13.24
C PHE A 19 -2.17 1.78 -14.51
N GLY A 20 -3.37 1.45 -14.99
CA GLY A 20 -3.60 0.84 -16.29
C GLY A 20 -3.36 1.83 -17.43
N ALA A 21 -3.44 1.32 -18.66
CA ALA A 21 -3.28 2.11 -19.88
C ALA A 21 -4.36 3.20 -20.04
N ASP A 22 -5.50 2.99 -19.40
CA ASP A 22 -6.67 3.89 -19.29
C ASP A 22 -6.54 4.90 -18.13
N GLN A 23 -5.37 4.96 -17.47
CA GLN A 23 -5.12 5.79 -16.29
C GLN A 23 -6.00 5.44 -15.07
N THR A 24 -6.66 4.28 -15.08
CA THR A 24 -7.37 3.79 -13.89
C THR A 24 -6.41 3.05 -12.98
N VAL A 25 -6.74 2.97 -11.69
CA VAL A 25 -5.92 2.18 -10.76
C VAL A 25 -6.11 0.70 -11.09
N SER A 26 -5.04 0.06 -11.53
CA SER A 26 -5.00 -1.37 -11.85
C SER A 26 -4.55 -2.20 -10.64
N LYS A 27 -3.64 -1.66 -9.82
CA LYS A 27 -3.08 -2.38 -8.67
C LYS A 27 -2.72 -1.42 -7.55
N ILE A 28 -3.05 -1.78 -6.31
CA ILE A 28 -2.59 -1.09 -5.11
C ILE A 28 -1.76 -2.08 -4.31
N VAL A 29 -0.51 -1.72 -4.05
CA VAL A 29 0.43 -2.51 -3.25
C VAL A 29 0.66 -1.77 -1.94
N SER A 30 0.22 -2.35 -0.83
CA SER A 30 0.47 -1.86 0.53
C SER A 30 1.58 -2.67 1.21
N TYR A 31 2.15 -2.13 2.30
CA TYR A 31 3.10 -2.88 3.11
C TYR A 31 2.42 -4.11 3.73
N PHE A 32 1.25 -3.92 4.34
CA PHE A 32 0.45 -4.98 4.97
C PHE A 32 -0.95 -5.05 4.37
N PRO A 33 -1.71 -6.14 4.56
CA PRO A 33 -3.07 -6.27 4.07
C PRO A 33 -3.92 -5.17 4.70
N LEU A 34 -4.56 -4.37 3.85
CA LEU A 34 -5.50 -3.34 4.30
C LEU A 34 -6.70 -3.99 4.96
N SER A 35 -7.22 -3.33 5.98
CA SER A 35 -8.47 -3.75 6.63
C SER A 35 -9.66 -3.54 5.69
N GLU A 36 -10.77 -4.23 5.98
CA GLU A 36 -11.98 -4.14 5.16
C GLU A 36 -12.49 -2.70 5.04
N SER A 37 -12.47 -1.94 6.14
CA SER A 37 -12.86 -0.52 6.13
C SER A 37 -11.96 0.37 5.25
N GLU A 38 -10.67 0.07 5.19
CA GLU A 38 -9.71 0.79 4.35
C GLU A 38 -9.91 0.43 2.88
N THR A 39 -10.10 -0.85 2.56
CA THR A 39 -10.38 -1.28 1.19
C THR A 39 -11.69 -0.69 0.65
N GLN A 40 -12.74 -0.60 1.50
CA GLN A 40 -13.99 0.07 1.14
C GLN A 40 -13.78 1.56 0.87
N LYS A 41 -13.05 2.28 1.73
CA LYS A 41 -12.73 3.70 1.50
C LYS A 41 -12.02 3.90 0.16
N ILE A 42 -11.05 3.06 -0.15
CA ILE A 42 -10.32 3.14 -1.41
C ILE A 42 -11.25 2.86 -2.60
N ARG A 43 -12.10 1.82 -2.52
CA ARG A 43 -13.12 1.55 -3.55
C ARG A 43 -14.04 2.74 -3.78
N SER A 44 -14.48 3.41 -2.72
CA SER A 44 -15.29 4.63 -2.81
C SER A 44 -14.53 5.79 -3.45
N ILE A 45 -13.25 6.00 -3.09
CA ILE A 45 -12.39 7.04 -3.69
C ILE A 45 -12.16 6.75 -5.19
N LEU A 46 -11.98 5.49 -5.56
CA LEU A 46 -11.85 5.04 -6.94
C LEU A 46 -13.17 5.06 -7.72
N GLN A 47 -14.30 5.26 -7.04
CA GLN A 47 -15.64 5.09 -7.59
C GLN A 47 -15.82 3.72 -8.29
N ASN A 48 -15.14 2.69 -7.78
CA ASN A 48 -15.16 1.35 -8.31
C ASN A 48 -15.29 0.34 -7.17
N GLU A 49 -16.53 -0.04 -6.87
CA GLU A 49 -16.85 -0.99 -5.80
C GLU A 49 -16.37 -2.42 -6.08
N SER A 50 -16.15 -2.75 -7.35
CA SER A 50 -15.68 -4.07 -7.79
C SER A 50 -14.15 -4.16 -7.85
N PHE A 51 -13.42 -3.12 -7.47
CA PHE A 51 -11.96 -3.16 -7.46
C PHE A 51 -11.44 -4.18 -6.44
N ASP A 52 -10.64 -5.13 -6.92
CA ASP A 52 -10.05 -6.24 -6.16
C ASP A 52 -8.52 -6.31 -6.26
N GLY A 53 -7.90 -5.36 -6.98
CA GLY A 53 -6.45 -5.26 -7.18
C GLY A 53 -5.64 -4.86 -5.94
N PHE A 54 -6.08 -5.24 -4.74
CA PHE A 54 -5.38 -5.02 -3.48
C PHE A 54 -4.34 -6.11 -3.26
N HIS A 55 -3.09 -5.69 -3.12
CA HIS A 55 -1.97 -6.56 -2.79
C HIS A 55 -1.19 -6.00 -1.62
N SER A 56 -0.58 -6.90 -0.87
CA SER A 56 0.29 -6.56 0.24
C SER A 56 1.65 -7.22 0.06
N ILE A 57 2.70 -6.53 0.50
CA ILE A 57 4.07 -7.04 0.51
C ILE A 57 4.20 -8.13 1.58
N PHE A 58 3.73 -7.82 2.78
CA PHE A 58 3.66 -8.74 3.91
C PHE A 58 2.24 -9.30 4.02
N THR A 59 2.13 -10.59 4.34
CA THR A 59 0.84 -11.26 4.55
C THR A 59 0.30 -11.11 5.97
N ASP A 60 1.15 -10.66 6.89
CA ASP A 60 0.79 -10.45 8.29
C ASP A 60 -0.26 -9.34 8.42
N LYS A 61 -1.27 -9.53 9.26
CA LYS A 61 -2.19 -8.45 9.61
C LYS A 61 -1.64 -7.74 10.82
N ILE A 62 -1.41 -6.44 10.70
CA ILE A 62 -0.99 -5.59 11.81
C ILE A 62 -2.09 -4.58 12.13
N THR A 63 -2.26 -4.30 13.41
CA THR A 63 -3.17 -3.26 13.88
C THR A 63 -2.59 -1.87 13.66
N GLU A 64 -3.42 -0.83 13.81
CA GLU A 64 -2.96 0.56 13.64
C GLU A 64 -1.93 0.98 14.70
N ASP A 65 -2.08 0.49 15.94
CA ASP A 65 -1.09 0.66 17.01
C ASP A 65 0.24 -0.03 16.68
N GLU A 66 0.18 -1.26 16.17
CA GLU A 66 1.38 -1.97 15.72
C GLU A 66 2.03 -1.25 14.55
N TRP A 67 1.25 -0.80 13.57
CA TRP A 67 1.76 -0.01 12.45
C TRP A 67 2.44 1.26 12.92
N ASN A 68 1.85 2.03 13.83
CA ASN A 68 2.48 3.25 14.33
C ASN A 68 3.79 2.99 15.07
N ASN A 69 3.90 1.86 15.78
CA ASN A 69 5.11 1.46 16.48
C ASN A 69 6.18 0.85 15.56
N THR A 70 5.77 0.21 14.46
CA THR A 70 6.67 -0.59 13.61
C THR A 70 6.96 0.03 12.25
N LYS A 71 6.19 1.03 11.79
CA LYS A 71 6.30 1.63 10.45
C LYS A 71 7.71 2.07 10.10
N GLU A 72 8.43 2.69 11.04
CA GLU A 72 9.79 3.16 10.84
C GLU A 72 10.76 1.97 10.65
N GLN A 73 10.57 0.91 11.44
CA GLN A 73 11.37 -0.31 11.34
C GLN A 73 11.08 -1.08 10.06
N ILE A 74 9.81 -1.16 9.63
CA ILE A 74 9.41 -1.81 8.38
C ILE A 74 9.94 -1.03 7.19
N LYS A 75 9.73 0.29 7.13
CA LYS A 75 10.26 1.14 6.05
C LYS A 75 11.79 1.02 5.98
N LYS A 76 12.47 0.98 7.13
CA LYS A 76 13.92 0.77 7.21
C LYS A 76 14.33 -0.62 6.73
N LYS A 77 13.73 -1.70 7.27
CA LYS A 77 14.03 -3.08 6.86
C LYS A 77 13.76 -3.31 5.38
N PHE A 78 12.65 -2.83 4.86
CA PHE A 78 12.32 -2.99 3.45
C PHE A 78 13.33 -2.29 2.55
N LYS A 79 13.79 -1.09 2.95
CA LYS A 79 14.86 -0.38 2.26
C LYS A 79 16.20 -1.12 2.37
N ASP A 80 16.55 -1.61 3.56
CA ASP A 80 17.81 -2.33 3.79
C ASP A 80 17.82 -3.67 3.02
N GLU A 81 16.71 -4.42 2.98
CA GLU A 81 16.57 -5.65 2.18
C GLU A 81 16.63 -5.40 0.68
N LEU A 82 16.09 -4.27 0.19
CA LEU A 82 16.20 -3.90 -1.23
C LEU A 82 17.65 -3.55 -1.62
N PHE A 83 18.43 -2.98 -0.69
CA PHE A 83 19.80 -2.51 -0.93
C PHE A 83 20.89 -3.54 -0.60
N ASP A 84 20.62 -4.58 0.20
CA ASP A 84 21.58 -5.66 0.45
C ASP A 84 21.70 -6.66 -0.72
N ILE A 85 20.84 -6.56 -1.74
CA ILE A 85 20.97 -7.36 -2.97
C ILE A 85 22.13 -6.84 -3.85
N ASP A 86 22.55 -5.58 -3.69
CA ASP A 86 23.63 -4.96 -4.48
C ASP A 86 25.03 -5.12 -3.84
N LYS A 87 25.15 -5.70 -2.64
CA LYS A 87 26.43 -5.86 -1.91
C LYS A 87 27.07 -7.26 -2.04
N LYS A 88 26.72 -8.02 -3.07
CA LYS A 88 27.54 -9.14 -3.55
C LYS A 88 27.99 -8.86 -4.99
N SER A 89 29.05 -8.07 -5.12
CA SER A 89 30.01 -8.15 -6.23
C SER A 89 31.41 -7.98 -5.68
#